data_AF-A0A953I651-F1
#
_entry.id   AF-A0A953I651-F1
#
_cell.length_a   1.000
_cell.length_b   1.000
_cell.length_c   1.000
_cell.angle_alpha   90.00
_cell.angle_beta   90.00
_cell.angle_gamma   90.00
#
_symmetry.space_group_name_H-M   'P 1'
#
loop_
_entity.id
_entity.type
_entity.pdbx_description
1 polymer ?
#
loop_
_entity_poly.entity_id
_entity_poly.type
_entity_poly.pdbx_seq_one_letter_code
_entity_poly.pdbx_strand_id
1 'polypeptide(L)'
;MIITGESALRENARAVVEQLAGDAGRFVVATAGPQLEAILAGRGSGAAALSKKENLRVLNLDVGGGTTNGVLFVGGEVEATVCAHVGGRLVRIDPTSARVVGVSPPAREAAGILGLRVDVGQPADPEQLWTLCTGMTQALHELIEGRADSDLARALVIGSPPSSPIRADVVTFSGGTGRELYASTERRSLRDVIRYGDIGPMLADALRLGPTCQAFALREPPETVYATVIGAGMEVLELSGSTIFLHADGLLPLQNVPMVKPPNLDPLAPADRIAASVREGLSWFTSEGQGLDQPVAVTFPGLHHPRFDQVRNLAAGLAEGVRPLVERGLPVIIVLEENIGSVLGHSLSTFLPPDYPIICIDQIRSQTGDYIDIGAPMY
;
A
#
# COMPACT_ATOMS: atom_id res chain seq x y z
N MET A 1 -10.70 10.33 -9.12
CA MET A 1 -9.35 10.49 -9.67
C MET A 1 -8.38 10.32 -8.51
N ILE A 2 -7.69 9.18 -8.45
CA ILE A 2 -6.68 8.93 -7.40
C ILE A 2 -5.35 9.49 -7.92
N ILE A 3 -4.70 10.37 -7.14
CA ILE A 3 -3.35 10.84 -7.45
C ILE A 3 -2.38 9.96 -6.69
N THR A 4 -1.44 9.34 -7.40
CA THR A 4 -0.40 8.48 -6.84
C THR A 4 1.00 9.02 -7.15
N GLY A 5 1.95 8.66 -6.30
CA GLY A 5 3.38 8.94 -6.39
C GLY A 5 3.79 10.35 -6.00
N GLU A 6 5.04 10.73 -6.33
CA GLU A 6 5.60 12.08 -6.15
C GLU A 6 4.74 13.20 -6.76
N SER A 7 3.82 12.89 -7.67
CA SER A 7 2.87 13.87 -8.23
C SER A 7 1.86 14.38 -7.18
N ALA A 8 1.52 13.58 -6.16
CA ALA A 8 0.71 13.99 -5.02
C ALA A 8 1.45 14.96 -4.08
N LEU A 9 2.79 14.96 -4.10
CA LEU A 9 3.65 15.81 -3.27
C LEU A 9 3.85 17.23 -3.82
N ARG A 10 3.27 17.58 -4.98
CA ARG A 10 3.32 18.96 -5.50
C ARG A 10 2.25 19.82 -4.81
N GLU A 11 2.68 20.96 -4.26
CA GLU A 11 1.88 21.91 -3.45
C GLU A 11 0.51 22.31 -4.06
N ASN A 12 0.29 22.13 -5.36
CA ASN A 12 -0.95 22.50 -6.06
C ASN A 12 -1.82 21.31 -6.52
N ALA A 13 -1.44 20.06 -6.27
CA ALA A 13 -2.19 18.90 -6.75
C ALA A 13 -3.60 18.80 -6.12
N ARG A 14 -3.72 19.11 -4.82
CA ARG A 14 -4.98 19.04 -4.07
C ARG A 14 -6.02 20.07 -4.56
N ALA A 15 -5.61 21.31 -4.76
CA ALA A 15 -6.49 22.40 -5.20
C ALA A 15 -7.03 22.21 -6.63
N VAL A 16 -6.18 21.72 -7.55
CA VAL A 16 -6.59 21.42 -8.93
C VAL A 16 -7.60 20.27 -8.96
N VAL A 17 -7.47 19.29 -8.06
CA VAL A 17 -8.35 18.14 -8.02
C VAL A 17 -9.69 18.43 -7.34
N GLU A 18 -9.72 19.23 -6.27
CA GLU A 18 -10.99 19.72 -5.69
C GLU A 18 -11.80 20.52 -6.73
N GLN A 19 -11.12 21.30 -7.58
CA GLN A 19 -11.77 22.08 -8.64
C GLN A 19 -12.30 21.19 -9.79
N LEU A 20 -11.59 20.12 -10.16
CA LEU A 20 -12.03 19.17 -11.20
C LEU A 20 -13.13 18.21 -10.73
N ALA A 21 -13.17 17.87 -9.43
CA ALA A 21 -14.20 17.01 -8.84
C ALA A 21 -15.59 17.67 -8.78
N GLY A 22 -15.65 19.01 -8.80
CA GLY A 22 -16.91 19.76 -8.85
C GLY A 22 -17.66 19.64 -10.18
N ASP A 23 -16.95 19.43 -11.29
CA ASP A 23 -17.51 19.55 -12.65
C ASP A 23 -17.81 18.20 -13.34
N ALA A 24 -17.26 17.09 -12.83
CA ALA A 24 -17.57 15.74 -13.32
C ALA A 24 -17.86 14.83 -12.12
N GLY A 25 -19.02 14.18 -12.11
CA GLY A 25 -19.57 13.52 -10.92
C GLY A 25 -18.68 12.45 -10.27
N ARG A 26 -18.93 12.21 -8.97
CA ARG A 26 -18.45 11.13 -8.08
C ARG A 26 -17.04 10.63 -8.40
N PHE A 27 -16.05 11.34 -7.88
CA PHE A 27 -14.66 10.90 -7.90
C PHE A 27 -14.12 10.69 -6.48
N VAL A 28 -13.48 9.53 -6.28
CA VAL A 28 -12.59 9.31 -5.14
C VAL A 28 -11.36 10.19 -5.30
N VAL A 29 -11.10 11.05 -4.30
CA VAL A 29 -9.90 11.87 -4.17
C VAL A 29 -9.26 11.50 -2.85
N ALA A 30 -8.26 10.63 -2.89
CA ALA A 30 -7.45 10.28 -1.73
C ALA A 30 -5.98 10.28 -2.14
N THR A 31 -5.12 10.79 -1.26
CA THR A 31 -3.67 10.62 -1.39
C THR A 31 -3.34 9.24 -0.82
N ALA A 32 -2.84 8.33 -1.67
CA ALA A 32 -2.46 7.00 -1.22
C ALA A 32 -1.02 7.02 -0.70
N GLY A 33 -0.82 6.54 0.54
CA GLY A 33 0.52 6.23 1.02
C GLY A 33 1.14 5.06 0.24
N PRO A 34 2.47 4.86 0.30
CA PRO A 34 3.18 3.81 -0.44
C PRO A 34 2.59 2.41 -0.28
N GLN A 35 2.09 2.07 0.91
CA GLN A 35 1.45 0.78 1.20
C GLN A 35 0.09 0.66 0.49
N LEU A 36 -0.75 1.69 0.51
CA LEU A 36 -2.01 1.69 -0.23
C LEU A 36 -1.75 1.63 -1.74
N GLU A 37 -0.75 2.34 -2.24
CA GLU A 37 -0.32 2.24 -3.64
C GLU A 37 0.10 0.81 -4.01
N ALA A 38 0.81 0.11 -3.12
CA ALA A 38 1.18 -1.29 -3.33
C ALA A 38 -0.07 -2.17 -3.52
N ILE A 39 -1.06 -2.00 -2.65
CA ILE A 39 -2.32 -2.77 -2.69
C ILE A 39 -3.08 -2.49 -4.00
N LEU A 40 -3.23 -1.22 -4.36
CA LEU A 40 -3.90 -0.82 -5.60
C LEU A 40 -3.15 -1.36 -6.83
N ALA A 41 -1.82 -1.23 -6.87
CA ALA A 41 -1.01 -1.75 -7.96
C ALA A 41 -1.12 -3.27 -8.09
N GLY A 42 -1.05 -4.00 -6.97
CA GLY A 42 -1.15 -5.45 -6.99
C GLY A 42 -2.55 -5.98 -7.35
N ARG A 43 -3.63 -5.24 -7.04
CA ARG A 43 -4.96 -5.53 -7.60
C ARG A 43 -5.00 -5.29 -9.10
N GLY A 44 -4.57 -4.10 -9.54
CA GLY A 44 -4.61 -3.73 -10.95
C GLY A 44 -3.67 -4.52 -11.86
N SER A 45 -2.57 -5.08 -11.32
CA SER A 45 -1.71 -6.01 -12.04
C SER A 45 -2.32 -7.40 -12.19
N GLY A 46 -3.39 -7.70 -11.46
CA GLY A 46 -4.03 -9.02 -11.43
C GLY A 46 -3.42 -10.00 -10.42
N ALA A 47 -2.48 -9.57 -9.58
CA ALA A 47 -1.86 -10.45 -8.57
C ALA A 47 -2.86 -10.99 -7.54
N ALA A 48 -3.82 -10.15 -7.10
CA ALA A 48 -4.90 -10.58 -6.22
C ALA A 48 -5.79 -11.67 -6.87
N ALA A 49 -6.15 -11.46 -8.14
CA ALA A 49 -6.95 -12.43 -8.91
C ALA A 49 -6.19 -13.75 -9.13
N LEU A 50 -4.89 -13.67 -9.42
CA LEU A 50 -4.01 -14.83 -9.56
C LEU A 50 -3.94 -15.64 -8.26
N SER A 51 -3.72 -14.95 -7.13
CA SER A 51 -3.68 -15.56 -5.80
C SER A 51 -4.96 -16.33 -5.49
N LYS A 52 -6.12 -15.72 -5.75
CA LYS A 52 -7.43 -16.34 -5.52
C LYS A 52 -7.71 -17.53 -6.44
N LYS A 53 -7.42 -17.38 -7.74
CA LYS A 53 -7.76 -18.38 -8.76
C LYS A 53 -6.91 -19.64 -8.64
N GLU A 54 -5.62 -19.49 -8.35
CA GLU A 54 -4.66 -20.60 -8.30
C GLU A 54 -4.32 -21.04 -6.87
N ASN A 55 -4.88 -20.38 -5.86
CA ASN A 55 -4.59 -20.63 -4.44
C ASN A 55 -3.08 -20.53 -4.13
N LEU A 56 -2.45 -19.49 -4.67
CA LEU A 56 -1.03 -19.19 -4.50
C LEU A 56 -0.83 -17.96 -3.62
N ARG A 57 0.30 -17.91 -2.92
CA ARG A 57 0.81 -16.71 -2.24
C ARG A 57 1.56 -15.87 -3.28
N VAL A 58 1.01 -14.73 -3.67
CA VAL A 58 1.53 -13.90 -4.77
C VAL A 58 2.04 -12.57 -4.22
N LEU A 59 3.34 -12.33 -4.37
CA LEU A 59 3.97 -11.05 -4.06
C LEU A 59 4.03 -10.20 -5.33
N ASN A 60 3.33 -9.07 -5.36
CA ASN A 60 3.48 -8.07 -6.41
C ASN A 60 4.44 -6.97 -5.95
N LEU A 61 5.43 -6.63 -6.76
CA LEU A 61 6.35 -5.50 -6.55
C LEU A 61 6.14 -4.45 -7.65
N ASP A 62 5.53 -3.33 -7.31
CA ASP A 62 5.35 -2.20 -8.22
C ASP A 62 6.58 -1.30 -8.22
N VAL A 63 7.40 -1.39 -9.26
CA VAL A 63 8.68 -0.69 -9.36
C VAL A 63 8.54 0.55 -10.25
N GLY A 64 8.48 1.69 -9.58
CA GLY A 64 8.35 3.00 -10.18
C GLY A 64 9.67 3.76 -10.35
N GLY A 65 9.54 5.08 -10.46
CA GLY A 65 10.71 5.97 -10.57
C GLY A 65 11.48 6.14 -9.26
N GLY A 66 10.78 6.33 -8.14
CA GLY A 66 11.41 6.58 -6.84
C GLY A 66 11.33 5.42 -5.85
N THR A 67 10.40 4.50 -6.05
CA THR A 67 10.05 3.49 -5.03
C THR A 67 9.70 2.14 -5.66
N THR A 68 9.83 1.11 -4.84
CA THR A 68 9.21 -0.20 -5.05
C THR A 68 8.15 -0.39 -3.96
N ASN A 69 6.90 -0.55 -4.37
CA ASN A 69 5.75 -0.73 -3.48
C ASN A 69 5.25 -2.18 -3.60
N GLY A 70 5.46 -2.97 -2.55
CA GLY A 70 5.22 -4.41 -2.53
C GLY A 70 4.01 -4.82 -1.71
N VAL A 71 3.25 -5.80 -2.20
CA VAL A 71 2.09 -6.39 -1.50
C VAL A 71 2.04 -7.90 -1.69
N LEU A 72 1.79 -8.63 -0.60
CA LEU A 72 1.53 -10.06 -0.62
C LEU A 72 0.02 -10.33 -0.58
N PHE A 73 -0.46 -11.09 -1.56
CA PHE A 73 -1.83 -11.62 -1.59
C PHE A 73 -1.88 -13.11 -1.30
N VAL A 74 -2.86 -13.51 -0.48
CA VAL A 74 -3.15 -14.91 -0.16
C VAL A 74 -4.66 -15.13 -0.20
N GLY A 75 -5.10 -16.03 -1.09
CA GLY A 75 -6.52 -16.19 -1.39
C GLY A 75 -7.18 -14.93 -1.99
N GLY A 76 -6.38 -14.02 -2.55
CA GLY A 76 -6.83 -12.71 -3.04
C GLY A 76 -6.99 -11.64 -1.97
N GLU A 77 -6.64 -11.93 -0.72
CA GLU A 77 -6.67 -10.96 0.39
C GLU A 77 -5.25 -10.46 0.70
N VAL A 78 -5.13 -9.22 1.17
CA VAL A 78 -3.84 -8.61 1.52
C VAL A 78 -3.33 -9.21 2.84
N GLU A 79 -2.13 -9.77 2.84
CA GLU A 79 -1.49 -10.33 4.04
C GLU A 79 -0.37 -9.43 4.59
N ALA A 80 0.43 -8.81 3.71
CA ALA A 80 1.56 -7.96 4.09
C ALA A 80 1.89 -6.94 3.01
N THR A 81 2.53 -5.83 3.39
CA THR A 81 3.10 -4.84 2.47
C THR A 81 4.58 -4.58 2.80
N VAL A 82 5.34 -4.11 1.81
CA VAL A 82 6.75 -3.73 1.96
C VAL A 82 7.06 -2.62 0.97
N CYS A 83 7.60 -1.50 1.44
CA CYS A 83 7.89 -0.35 0.60
C CYS A 83 9.36 0.07 0.78
N ALA A 84 10.01 0.44 -0.31
CA ALA A 84 11.40 0.88 -0.28
C ALA A 84 11.71 1.93 -1.35
N HIS A 85 12.67 2.80 -1.07
CA HIS A 85 13.29 3.70 -2.04
C HIS A 85 14.19 2.93 -3.03
N VAL A 86 13.57 2.11 -3.86
CA VAL A 86 14.22 1.33 -4.92
C VAL A 86 13.47 1.60 -6.21
N GLY A 87 14.02 2.45 -7.08
CA GLY A 87 13.34 2.90 -8.29
C GLY A 87 14.30 3.39 -9.36
N GLY A 88 13.83 3.40 -10.61
CA GLY A 88 14.67 3.68 -11.77
C GLY A 88 15.19 5.12 -11.83
N ARG A 89 14.40 6.11 -11.41
CA ARG A 89 14.70 7.55 -11.47
C ARG A 89 15.50 8.07 -10.28
N LEU A 90 15.86 7.21 -9.33
CA LEU A 90 16.73 7.59 -8.22
C LEU A 90 18.09 8.11 -8.71
N VAL A 91 18.57 7.61 -9.85
CA VAL A 91 19.67 8.19 -10.61
C VAL A 91 19.17 8.51 -12.02
N ARG A 92 19.23 9.78 -12.40
CA ARG A 92 18.87 10.27 -13.74
C ARG A 92 20.14 10.52 -14.54
N ILE A 93 20.15 10.04 -15.77
CA ILE A 93 21.30 10.09 -16.67
C ILE A 93 20.84 10.74 -17.97
N ASP A 94 21.62 11.66 -18.51
CA ASP A 94 21.36 12.20 -19.84
C ASP A 94 21.71 11.15 -20.91
N PRO A 95 20.74 10.68 -21.73
CA PRO A 95 21.00 9.61 -22.70
C PRO A 95 21.97 9.99 -23.82
N THR A 96 22.16 11.29 -24.09
CA THR A 96 23.00 11.78 -25.19
C THR A 96 24.46 11.89 -24.77
N SER A 97 24.71 12.48 -23.59
CA SER A 97 26.04 12.72 -23.04
C SER A 97 26.52 11.60 -22.10
N ALA A 98 25.63 10.69 -21.70
CA ALA A 98 25.88 9.63 -20.71
C ALA A 98 26.45 10.17 -19.39
N ARG A 99 25.95 11.33 -18.94
CA ARG A 99 26.33 11.94 -17.67
C ARG A 99 25.17 11.94 -16.68
N VAL A 100 25.48 11.77 -15.41
CA VAL A 100 24.51 11.85 -14.33
C VAL A 100 23.98 13.29 -14.24
N VAL A 101 22.66 13.46 -14.34
CA VAL A 101 21.97 14.76 -14.26
C VAL A 101 21.14 14.93 -12.99
N GLY A 102 20.96 13.85 -12.23
CA GLY A 102 20.27 13.91 -10.95
C GLY A 102 20.51 12.65 -10.13
N VAL A 103 20.61 12.83 -8.82
CA VAL A 103 20.67 11.75 -7.84
C VAL A 103 19.72 12.12 -6.72
N SER A 104 18.81 11.23 -6.36
CA SER A 104 17.87 11.45 -5.25
C SER A 104 18.59 11.34 -3.90
N PRO A 105 18.04 11.88 -2.81
CA PRO A 105 18.62 11.69 -1.47
C PRO A 105 18.82 10.21 -1.09
N PRO A 106 17.85 9.30 -1.29
CA PRO A 106 18.05 7.88 -0.99
C PRO A 106 19.17 7.22 -1.82
N ALA A 107 19.31 7.57 -3.11
CA ALA A 107 20.41 7.05 -3.92
C ALA A 107 21.78 7.59 -3.49
N ARG A 108 21.87 8.85 -3.03
CA ARG A 108 23.12 9.39 -2.48
C ARG A 108 23.53 8.67 -1.21
N GLU A 109 22.57 8.40 -0.33
CA GLU A 109 22.83 7.66 0.91
C GLU A 109 23.27 6.22 0.62
N ALA A 110 22.53 5.52 -0.25
CA ALA A 110 22.88 4.18 -0.71
C ALA A 110 24.28 4.14 -1.36
N ALA A 111 24.60 5.09 -2.23
CA ALA A 111 25.92 5.20 -2.84
C ALA A 111 27.01 5.44 -1.79
N GLY A 112 26.76 6.28 -0.79
CA GLY A 112 27.68 6.53 0.33
C GLY A 112 27.98 5.27 1.15
N ILE A 113 26.94 4.51 1.51
CA ILE A 113 27.05 3.23 2.24
C ILE A 113 27.88 2.22 1.43
N LEU A 114 27.69 2.17 0.11
CA LEU A 114 28.40 1.27 -0.79
C LEU A 114 29.79 1.79 -1.20
N GLY A 115 30.19 2.99 -0.78
CA GLY A 115 31.48 3.61 -1.15
C GLY A 115 31.58 4.02 -2.62
N LEU A 116 30.44 4.26 -3.29
CA LEU A 116 30.34 4.61 -4.71
C LEU A 116 30.41 6.13 -4.92
N ARG A 117 30.90 6.54 -6.10
CA ARG A 117 30.92 7.93 -6.55
C ARG A 117 29.92 8.09 -7.69
N VAL A 118 28.70 8.46 -7.31
CA VAL A 118 27.61 8.75 -8.25
C VAL A 118 27.15 10.17 -7.99
N ASP A 119 27.83 11.15 -8.60
CA ASP A 119 27.52 12.58 -8.45
C ASP A 119 27.02 13.21 -9.76
N VAL A 120 26.22 14.26 -9.62
CA VAL A 120 25.76 15.05 -10.76
C VAL A 120 26.96 15.62 -11.53
N GLY A 121 26.90 15.49 -12.84
CA GLY A 121 27.94 15.89 -13.76
C GLY A 121 28.98 14.82 -14.04
N GLN A 122 29.07 13.71 -13.28
CA GLN A 122 30.00 12.63 -13.58
C GLN A 122 29.52 11.77 -14.77
N PRO A 123 30.43 11.10 -15.50
CA PRO A 123 30.05 10.05 -16.45
C PRO A 123 29.27 8.93 -15.75
N ALA A 124 28.28 8.36 -16.43
CA ALA A 124 27.56 7.19 -15.98
C ALA A 124 28.48 5.96 -16.05
N ASP A 125 29.10 5.63 -14.92
CA ASP A 125 29.97 4.47 -14.78
C ASP A 125 29.14 3.18 -14.64
N PRO A 126 29.16 2.26 -15.63
CA PRO A 126 28.34 1.06 -15.60
C PRO A 126 28.60 0.17 -14.38
N GLU A 127 29.84 0.07 -13.90
CA GLU A 127 30.18 -0.82 -12.78
C GLU A 127 29.64 -0.28 -11.46
N GLN A 128 29.74 1.04 -11.25
CA GLN A 128 29.21 1.69 -10.06
C GLN A 128 27.68 1.68 -10.05
N LEU A 129 27.05 1.96 -11.20
CA LEU A 129 25.59 1.90 -11.31
C LEU A 129 25.08 0.47 -11.10
N TRP A 130 25.80 -0.54 -11.60
CA TRP A 130 25.45 -1.94 -11.37
C TRP A 130 25.56 -2.33 -9.90
N THR A 131 26.63 -1.90 -9.23
CA THR A 131 26.82 -2.12 -7.79
C THR A 131 25.72 -1.44 -6.97
N LEU A 132 25.30 -0.24 -7.36
CA LEU A 132 24.16 0.45 -6.73
C LEU A 132 22.84 -0.33 -6.92
N CYS A 133 22.52 -0.73 -8.16
CA CYS A 133 21.30 -1.49 -8.49
C CYS A 133 21.23 -2.84 -7.75
N THR A 134 22.33 -3.57 -7.70
CA THR A 134 22.41 -4.86 -7.01
C THR A 134 22.33 -4.69 -5.50
N GLY A 135 23.00 -3.68 -4.92
CA GLY A 135 22.87 -3.34 -3.50
C GLY A 135 21.43 -2.98 -3.12
N MET A 136 20.77 -2.10 -3.88
CA MET A 136 19.35 -1.76 -3.66
C MET A 136 18.44 -2.99 -3.75
N THR A 137 18.72 -3.92 -4.67
CA THR A 137 17.95 -5.16 -4.82
C THR A 137 18.16 -6.11 -3.63
N GLN A 138 19.37 -6.20 -3.08
CA GLN A 138 19.67 -6.97 -1.88
C GLN A 138 18.94 -6.39 -0.67
N ALA A 139 19.00 -5.06 -0.49
CA ALA A 139 18.27 -4.37 0.57
C ALA A 139 16.75 -4.57 0.46
N LEU A 140 16.18 -4.49 -0.76
CA LEU A 140 14.76 -4.80 -0.98
C LEU A 140 14.41 -6.22 -0.54
N HIS A 141 15.24 -7.20 -0.86
CA HIS A 141 15.00 -8.59 -0.46
C HIS A 141 15.07 -8.79 1.05
N GLU A 142 16.03 -8.14 1.71
CA GLU A 142 16.13 -8.13 3.17
C GLU A 142 14.85 -7.57 3.82
N LEU A 143 14.30 -6.48 3.27
CA LEU A 143 13.03 -5.91 3.71
C LEU A 143 11.85 -6.86 3.46
N ILE A 144 11.83 -7.58 2.33
CA ILE A 144 10.84 -8.64 2.05
C ILE A 144 10.92 -9.75 3.11
N GLU A 145 12.10 -10.06 3.62
CA GLU A 145 12.29 -11.00 4.73
C GLU A 145 11.90 -10.44 6.10
N GLY A 146 11.39 -9.20 6.18
CA GLY A 146 11.00 -8.54 7.43
C GLY A 146 12.20 -8.06 8.24
N ARG A 147 13.35 -7.83 7.59
CA ARG A 147 14.60 -7.43 8.24
C ARG A 147 15.08 -6.07 7.75
N ALA A 148 15.79 -5.35 8.62
CA ALA A 148 16.50 -4.10 8.30
C ALA A 148 17.80 -4.04 9.11
N ASP A 149 18.55 -5.14 9.03
CA ASP A 149 19.82 -5.37 9.73
C ASP A 149 20.96 -4.58 9.07
N SER A 150 20.96 -4.47 7.74
CA SER A 150 21.96 -3.71 6.99
C SER A 150 21.69 -2.21 7.00
N ASP A 151 22.77 -1.42 6.95
CA ASP A 151 22.65 0.05 6.82
C ASP A 151 21.90 0.44 5.56
N LEU A 152 22.05 -0.35 4.48
CA LEU A 152 21.38 -0.10 3.21
C LEU A 152 19.87 -0.36 3.30
N ALA A 153 19.43 -1.44 3.94
CA ALA A 153 18.01 -1.70 4.17
C ALA A 153 17.38 -0.61 5.06
N ARG A 154 18.08 -0.18 6.11
CA ARG A 154 17.61 0.94 6.97
C ARG A 154 17.51 2.27 6.22
N ALA A 155 18.45 2.57 5.33
CA ALA A 155 18.43 3.79 4.54
C ALA A 155 17.32 3.81 3.47
N LEU A 156 16.90 2.63 3.00
CA LEU A 156 15.97 2.51 1.88
C LEU A 156 14.55 2.14 2.29
N VAL A 157 14.29 1.71 3.53
CA VAL A 157 12.94 1.34 3.98
C VAL A 157 12.01 2.55 4.01
N ILE A 158 10.78 2.34 3.54
CA ILE A 158 9.67 3.29 3.65
C ILE A 158 8.69 2.75 4.68
N GLY A 159 8.51 3.47 5.78
CA GLY A 159 7.72 2.99 6.92
C GLY A 159 8.44 1.88 7.71
N SER A 160 7.76 0.78 7.97
CA SER A 160 8.31 -0.38 8.69
C SER A 160 8.34 -1.62 7.80
N PRO A 161 9.36 -2.50 7.94
CA PRO A 161 9.33 -3.82 7.32
C PRO A 161 8.11 -4.63 7.81
N PRO A 162 7.67 -5.64 7.05
CA PRO A 162 6.60 -6.52 7.47
C PRO A 162 6.98 -7.23 8.79
N SER A 163 5.98 -7.42 9.66
CA SER A 163 6.14 -8.01 11.00
C SER A 163 6.62 -9.46 10.99
N SER A 164 6.49 -10.13 9.84
CA SER A 164 7.01 -11.46 9.59
C SER A 164 7.57 -11.55 8.17
N PRO A 165 8.51 -12.48 7.92
CA PRO A 165 9.08 -12.65 6.59
C PRO A 165 8.00 -13.00 5.55
N ILE A 166 7.98 -12.28 4.43
CA ILE A 166 7.11 -12.60 3.30
C ILE A 166 7.54 -13.95 2.72
N ARG A 167 6.57 -14.85 2.60
CA ARG A 167 6.70 -16.16 1.94
C ARG A 167 5.75 -16.15 0.75
N ALA A 168 6.29 -16.11 -0.46
CA ALA A 168 5.50 -16.14 -1.68
C ALA A 168 5.82 -17.41 -2.48
N ASP A 169 4.82 -17.95 -3.17
CA ASP A 169 5.05 -18.99 -4.19
C ASP A 169 5.51 -18.33 -5.49
N VAL A 170 4.94 -17.16 -5.79
CA VAL A 170 5.14 -16.40 -7.02
C VAL A 170 5.46 -14.95 -6.71
N VAL A 171 6.41 -14.37 -7.46
CA VAL A 171 6.63 -12.93 -7.52
C VAL A 171 6.26 -12.38 -8.90
N THR A 172 5.54 -11.25 -8.90
CA THR A 172 5.21 -10.48 -10.10
C THR A 172 5.74 -9.06 -9.96
N PHE A 173 6.10 -8.43 -11.07
CA PHE A 173 6.57 -7.04 -11.10
C PHE A 173 5.65 -6.19 -11.96
N SER A 174 5.26 -5.03 -11.43
CA SER A 174 4.52 -4.00 -12.16
C SER A 174 5.32 -2.68 -12.16
N GLY A 175 4.79 -1.66 -12.80
CA GLY A 175 5.43 -0.36 -12.95
C GLY A 175 6.35 -0.27 -14.17
N GLY A 176 6.89 0.93 -14.40
CA GLY A 176 7.74 1.18 -15.56
C GLY A 176 9.01 0.33 -15.56
N THR A 177 9.65 0.19 -14.41
CA THR A 177 10.83 -0.68 -14.26
C THR A 177 10.45 -2.15 -14.18
N GLY A 178 9.30 -2.50 -13.59
CA GLY A 178 8.81 -3.88 -13.58
C GLY A 178 8.55 -4.41 -14.99
N ARG A 179 7.99 -3.61 -15.89
CA ARG A 179 7.84 -3.98 -17.31
C ARG A 179 9.18 -4.29 -17.97
N GLU A 180 10.22 -3.52 -17.66
CA GLU A 180 11.56 -3.72 -18.19
C GLU A 180 12.18 -5.06 -17.77
N LEU A 181 11.72 -5.66 -16.67
CA LEU A 181 12.19 -6.95 -16.19
C LEU A 181 11.85 -8.10 -17.15
N TYR A 182 10.69 -8.01 -17.80
CA TYR A 182 10.18 -9.02 -18.74
C TYR A 182 10.65 -8.82 -20.19
N ALA A 183 11.43 -7.77 -20.47
CA ALA A 183 11.95 -7.53 -21.81
C ALA A 183 12.83 -8.70 -22.28
N SER A 184 12.55 -9.19 -23.49
CA SER A 184 13.27 -10.32 -24.10
C SER A 184 14.63 -9.94 -24.68
N THR A 185 14.89 -8.64 -24.84
CA THR A 185 16.15 -8.13 -25.40
C THR A 185 17.20 -7.98 -24.30
N GLU A 186 18.30 -8.71 -24.43
CA GLU A 186 19.49 -8.48 -23.59
C GLU A 186 20.01 -7.05 -23.79
N ARG A 187 20.25 -6.35 -22.67
CA ARG A 187 20.89 -5.03 -22.69
C ARG A 187 22.41 -5.24 -22.75
N ARG A 188 23.02 -4.85 -23.86
CA ARG A 188 24.44 -5.13 -24.14
C ARG A 188 25.31 -3.88 -24.17
N SER A 189 24.72 -2.70 -24.05
CA SER A 189 25.43 -1.43 -24.08
C SER A 189 24.94 -0.45 -23.02
N LEU A 190 25.79 0.53 -22.67
CA LEU A 190 25.40 1.64 -21.81
C LEU A 190 24.18 2.39 -22.36
N ARG A 191 24.04 2.48 -23.70
CA ARG A 191 22.88 3.12 -24.34
C ARG A 191 21.57 2.40 -24.07
N ASP A 192 21.59 1.06 -24.02
CA ASP A 192 20.39 0.27 -23.74
C ASP A 192 19.92 0.47 -22.30
N VAL A 193 20.86 0.62 -21.38
CA VAL A 193 20.56 0.77 -19.95
C VAL A 193 20.16 2.18 -19.53
N ILE A 194 20.54 3.23 -20.29
CA ILE A 194 20.18 4.64 -19.99
C ILE A 194 19.10 5.20 -20.92
N ARG A 195 18.46 4.35 -21.74
CA ARG A 195 17.54 4.78 -22.82
C ARG A 195 16.35 5.64 -22.36
N TYR A 196 15.93 5.50 -21.12
CA TYR A 196 14.84 6.30 -20.51
C TYR A 196 15.33 7.51 -19.72
N GLY A 197 16.64 7.75 -19.74
CA GLY A 197 17.28 8.83 -19.00
C GLY A 197 17.45 8.55 -17.50
N ASP A 198 17.49 7.27 -17.14
CA ASP A 198 17.60 6.82 -15.75
C ASP A 198 18.17 5.39 -15.66
N ILE A 199 18.34 4.87 -14.45
CA ILE A 199 18.88 3.52 -14.19
C ILE A 199 17.83 2.41 -14.24
N GLY A 200 16.57 2.72 -14.55
CA GLY A 200 15.45 1.76 -14.53
C GLY A 200 15.73 0.46 -15.29
N PRO A 201 16.22 0.49 -16.53
CA PRO A 201 16.61 -0.71 -17.26
C PRO A 201 17.66 -1.57 -16.54
N MET A 202 18.68 -0.95 -15.94
CA MET A 202 19.73 -1.65 -15.19
C MET A 202 19.20 -2.23 -13.87
N LEU A 203 18.32 -1.49 -13.19
CA LEU A 203 17.64 -1.95 -11.99
C LEU A 203 16.75 -3.15 -12.29
N ALA A 204 16.06 -3.16 -13.44
CA ALA A 204 15.26 -4.30 -13.87
C ALA A 204 16.11 -5.58 -14.06
N ASP A 205 17.30 -5.46 -14.63
CA ASP A 205 18.26 -6.58 -14.74
C ASP A 205 18.74 -7.06 -13.37
N ALA A 206 19.07 -6.12 -12.46
CA ALA A 206 19.48 -6.44 -11.11
C ALA A 206 18.37 -7.15 -10.31
N LEU A 207 17.11 -6.70 -10.43
CA LEU A 207 15.94 -7.36 -9.82
C LEU A 207 15.73 -8.77 -10.37
N ARG A 208 15.86 -8.95 -11.69
CA ARG A 208 15.70 -10.25 -12.37
C ARG A 208 16.74 -11.27 -11.93
N LEU A 209 17.98 -10.84 -11.79
CA LEU A 209 19.11 -11.69 -11.37
C LEU A 209 19.25 -11.78 -9.84
N GLY A 210 18.52 -10.94 -9.11
CA GLY A 210 18.65 -10.75 -7.69
C GLY A 210 17.97 -11.83 -6.83
N PRO A 211 18.18 -11.77 -5.50
CA PRO A 211 17.72 -12.79 -4.57
C PRO A 211 16.20 -13.01 -4.58
N THR A 212 15.38 -11.98 -4.82
CA THR A 212 13.91 -12.13 -4.85
C THR A 212 13.44 -13.06 -5.96
N CYS A 213 13.98 -12.93 -7.18
CA CYS A 213 13.64 -13.81 -8.30
C CYS A 213 14.32 -15.20 -8.19
N GLN A 214 15.32 -15.35 -7.33
CA GLN A 214 15.90 -16.64 -6.99
C GLN A 214 15.08 -17.37 -5.92
N ALA A 215 14.48 -16.62 -4.99
CA ALA A 215 13.68 -17.13 -3.88
C ALA A 215 12.25 -17.52 -4.29
N PHE A 216 11.65 -16.79 -5.23
CA PHE A 216 10.25 -16.98 -5.64
C PHE A 216 10.12 -17.19 -7.15
N ALA A 217 9.11 -17.94 -7.58
CA ALA A 217 8.89 -18.18 -9.00
C ALA A 217 8.42 -16.89 -9.69
N LEU A 218 9.20 -16.38 -10.63
CA LEU A 218 8.83 -15.21 -11.42
C LEU A 218 7.68 -15.54 -12.37
N ARG A 219 6.61 -14.74 -12.35
CA ARG A 219 5.56 -14.75 -13.38
C ARG A 219 5.31 -13.34 -13.91
N GLU A 220 4.93 -13.26 -15.18
CA GLU A 220 4.52 -12.01 -15.81
C GLU A 220 3.03 -11.75 -15.53
N PRO A 221 2.67 -10.59 -14.93
CA PRO A 221 1.28 -10.23 -14.72
C PRO A 221 0.60 -9.79 -16.03
N PRO A 222 -0.74 -9.92 -16.14
CA PRO A 222 -1.48 -9.44 -17.31
C PRO A 222 -1.30 -7.94 -17.55
N GLU A 223 -1.20 -7.15 -16.48
CA GLU A 223 -1.01 -5.70 -16.55
C GLU A 223 0.28 -5.30 -15.83
N THR A 224 1.21 -4.69 -16.56
CA THR A 224 2.49 -4.22 -16.00
C THR A 224 2.51 -2.71 -15.79
N VAL A 225 1.93 -1.92 -16.69
CA VAL A 225 1.91 -0.44 -16.61
C VAL A 225 0.51 0.04 -16.22
N TYR A 226 0.43 1.14 -15.47
CA TYR A 226 -0.84 1.71 -14.97
C TYR A 226 -1.60 0.81 -14.00
N ALA A 227 -0.99 -0.26 -13.50
CA ALA A 227 -1.61 -1.18 -12.54
C ALA A 227 -2.24 -0.43 -11.35
N THR A 228 -1.56 0.56 -10.77
CA THR A 228 -2.10 1.38 -9.68
C THR A 228 -3.36 2.15 -10.09
N VAL A 229 -3.40 2.68 -11.31
CA VAL A 229 -4.56 3.43 -11.85
C VAL A 229 -5.73 2.49 -12.13
N ILE A 230 -5.44 1.30 -12.66
CA ILE A 230 -6.45 0.26 -12.91
C ILE A 230 -7.04 -0.21 -11.58
N GLY A 231 -6.20 -0.52 -10.58
CA GLY A 231 -6.64 -0.89 -9.23
C GLY A 231 -7.50 0.17 -8.56
N ALA A 232 -7.08 1.43 -8.66
CA ALA A 232 -7.84 2.59 -8.18
C ALA A 232 -9.21 2.75 -8.86
N GLY A 233 -9.34 2.34 -10.12
CA GLY A 233 -10.58 2.44 -10.89
C GLY A 233 -11.53 1.25 -10.74
N MET A 234 -11.10 0.16 -10.11
CA MET A 234 -11.86 -1.09 -10.13
C MET A 234 -12.98 -1.17 -9.09
N GLU A 235 -12.99 -0.40 -7.99
CA GLU A 235 -13.99 -0.61 -6.93
C GLU A 235 -14.44 0.71 -6.25
N VAL A 236 -15.70 1.10 -6.49
CA VAL A 236 -16.50 2.00 -5.64
C VAL A 236 -17.77 1.22 -5.29
N LEU A 237 -17.97 0.92 -4.01
CA LEU A 237 -19.14 0.17 -3.54
C LEU A 237 -20.16 1.14 -2.95
N GLU A 238 -21.25 1.37 -3.68
CA GLU A 238 -22.44 2.03 -3.15
C GLU A 238 -23.39 0.95 -2.60
N LEU A 239 -23.26 0.65 -1.31
CA LEU A 239 -24.05 -0.39 -0.63
C LEU A 239 -24.97 0.22 0.42
N SER A 240 -26.27 -0.06 0.30
CA SER A 240 -27.28 0.31 1.30
C SER A 240 -27.30 -0.75 2.41
N GLY A 241 -26.63 -0.47 3.54
CA GLY A 241 -26.69 -1.30 4.74
C GLY A 241 -28.06 -1.23 5.40
N SER A 242 -28.60 -2.37 5.86
CA SER A 242 -29.96 -2.44 6.42
C SER A 242 -30.03 -2.13 7.92
N THR A 243 -28.93 -2.33 8.65
CA THR A 243 -28.83 -2.04 10.10
C THR A 243 -27.59 -1.20 10.38
N ILE A 244 -27.80 -0.06 11.06
CA ILE A 244 -26.75 0.90 11.37
C ILE A 244 -26.81 1.21 12.86
N PHE A 245 -25.71 1.03 13.57
CA PHE A 245 -25.50 1.73 14.84
C PHE A 245 -24.90 3.09 14.52
N LEU A 246 -25.66 4.14 14.80
CA LEU A 246 -25.22 5.51 14.60
C LEU A 246 -25.14 6.20 15.96
N HIS A 247 -23.93 6.55 16.37
CA HIS A 247 -23.71 7.50 17.44
C HIS A 247 -22.86 8.62 16.85
N ALA A 248 -23.45 9.46 15.99
CA ALA A 248 -22.71 10.43 15.17
C ALA A 248 -23.59 11.63 14.78
N ASP A 249 -23.97 12.46 15.76
CA ASP A 249 -24.75 13.68 15.50
C ASP A 249 -23.96 14.66 14.62
N GLY A 250 -24.52 15.00 13.45
CA GLY A 250 -23.96 16.00 12.53
C GLY A 250 -22.76 15.55 11.68
N LEU A 251 -22.38 14.26 11.73
CA LEU A 251 -21.20 13.74 11.01
C LEU A 251 -21.51 13.32 9.54
N LEU A 252 -22.76 12.98 9.25
CA LEU A 252 -23.19 12.50 7.93
C LEU A 252 -23.68 13.67 7.04
N PRO A 253 -23.51 13.60 5.71
CA PRO A 253 -22.94 12.48 4.93
C PRO A 253 -21.40 12.44 4.94
N LEU A 254 -20.84 11.23 4.82
CA LEU A 254 -19.42 11.01 4.55
C LEU A 254 -19.25 10.51 3.12
N GLN A 255 -18.21 10.99 2.43
CA GLN A 255 -17.91 10.57 1.07
C GLN A 255 -16.46 10.11 0.97
N ASN A 256 -16.23 9.11 0.12
CA ASN A 256 -14.92 8.57 -0.21
C ASN A 256 -14.13 8.10 1.02
N VAL A 257 -14.79 7.46 1.99
CA VAL A 257 -14.10 6.92 3.17
C VAL A 257 -13.36 5.65 2.74
N PRO A 258 -12.01 5.61 2.81
CA PRO A 258 -11.27 4.39 2.49
C PRO A 258 -11.56 3.28 3.50
N MET A 259 -11.57 2.05 3.01
CA MET A 259 -11.81 0.85 3.81
C MET A 259 -10.54 0.03 3.98
N VAL A 260 -10.32 -0.46 5.19
CA VAL A 260 -9.24 -1.37 5.53
C VAL A 260 -9.80 -2.65 6.10
N LYS A 261 -9.44 -3.78 5.49
CA LYS A 261 -9.57 -5.10 6.09
C LYS A 261 -8.26 -5.43 6.82
N PRO A 262 -8.25 -5.41 8.17
CA PRO A 262 -7.00 -5.60 8.89
C PRO A 262 -6.34 -6.95 8.54
N PRO A 263 -5.02 -6.97 8.28
CA PRO A 263 -4.33 -8.18 7.84
C PRO A 263 -4.40 -9.26 8.90
N ASN A 264 -4.70 -10.49 8.49
CA ASN A 264 -4.74 -11.66 9.37
C ASN A 264 -5.66 -11.50 10.59
N LEU A 265 -6.69 -10.65 10.50
CA LEU A 265 -7.64 -10.46 11.59
C LEU A 265 -8.45 -11.74 11.82
N ASP A 266 -8.27 -12.31 13.00
CA ASP A 266 -9.17 -13.31 13.56
C ASP A 266 -10.06 -12.62 14.62
N PRO A 267 -11.38 -12.43 14.36
CA PRO A 267 -12.30 -11.80 15.30
C PRO A 267 -12.49 -12.57 16.62
N LEU A 268 -12.02 -13.82 16.69
CA LEU A 268 -12.00 -14.65 17.91
C LEU A 268 -10.68 -14.61 18.66
N ALA A 269 -9.65 -13.94 18.12
CA ALA A 269 -8.36 -13.81 18.76
C ALA A 269 -8.44 -12.96 20.04
N PRO A 270 -7.44 -13.07 20.94
CA PRO A 270 -7.29 -12.15 22.06
C PRO A 270 -7.29 -10.67 21.62
N ALA A 271 -7.87 -9.80 22.43
CA ALA A 271 -8.05 -8.37 22.12
C ALA A 271 -6.75 -7.63 21.72
N ASP A 272 -5.61 -7.99 22.30
CA ASP A 272 -4.30 -7.44 21.96
C ASP A 272 -3.87 -7.77 20.52
N ARG A 273 -4.17 -8.98 20.04
CA ARG A 273 -3.89 -9.37 18.64
C ARG A 273 -4.83 -8.70 17.66
N ILE A 274 -6.11 -8.58 18.00
CA ILE A 274 -7.09 -7.82 17.21
C ILE A 274 -6.60 -6.37 17.08
N ALA A 275 -6.21 -5.75 18.18
CA ALA A 275 -5.71 -4.38 18.19
C ALA A 275 -4.44 -4.21 17.35
N ALA A 276 -3.52 -5.18 17.40
CA ALA A 276 -2.31 -5.17 16.59
C ALA A 276 -2.61 -5.23 15.08
N SER A 277 -3.49 -6.14 14.66
CA SER A 277 -3.93 -6.28 13.26
C SER A 277 -4.60 -4.99 12.77
N VAL A 278 -5.51 -4.40 13.57
CA VAL A 278 -6.20 -3.14 13.22
C VAL A 278 -5.21 -1.99 13.07
N ARG A 279 -4.24 -1.84 13.99
CA ARG A 279 -3.20 -0.81 13.88
C ARG A 279 -2.33 -1.00 12.65
N GLU A 280 -1.97 -2.24 12.33
CA GLU A 280 -1.22 -2.57 11.12
C GLU A 280 -1.99 -2.16 9.87
N GLY A 281 -3.28 -2.50 9.77
CA GLY A 281 -4.14 -2.07 8.68
C GLY A 281 -4.23 -0.54 8.56
N LEU A 282 -4.50 0.16 9.66
CA LEU A 282 -4.59 1.63 9.67
C LEU A 282 -3.28 2.30 9.24
N SER A 283 -2.13 1.70 9.56
CA SER A 283 -0.82 2.24 9.17
C SER A 283 -0.66 2.35 7.65
N TRP A 284 -1.36 1.52 6.86
CA TRP A 284 -1.30 1.57 5.39
C TRP A 284 -1.90 2.84 4.79
N PHE A 285 -2.69 3.58 5.56
CA PHE A 285 -3.33 4.83 5.17
C PHE A 285 -2.61 6.06 5.73
N THR A 286 -1.45 5.87 6.37
CA THR A 286 -0.60 6.98 6.81
C THR A 286 0.39 7.36 5.71
N SER A 287 0.68 8.67 5.59
CA SER A 287 1.73 9.18 4.71
C SER A 287 2.98 9.50 5.52
N GLU A 288 4.17 9.47 4.90
CA GLU A 288 5.43 9.74 5.61
C GLU A 288 5.39 11.08 6.36
N GLY A 289 5.58 11.01 7.68
CA GLY A 289 5.61 12.18 8.56
C GLY A 289 4.25 12.76 8.96
N GLN A 290 3.13 12.19 8.49
CA GLN A 290 1.78 12.65 8.86
C GLN A 290 0.92 11.46 9.34
N GLY A 291 0.39 11.56 10.56
CA GLY A 291 -0.64 10.62 11.05
C GLY A 291 -1.93 10.72 10.23
N LEU A 292 -2.91 9.85 10.51
CA LEU A 292 -4.18 9.77 9.78
C LEU A 292 -4.88 11.13 9.68
N ASP A 293 -5.05 11.66 8.46
CA ASP A 293 -5.67 12.95 8.17
C ASP A 293 -7.12 12.84 7.70
N GLN A 294 -7.60 11.62 7.48
CA GLN A 294 -8.97 11.30 7.08
C GLN A 294 -9.50 10.07 7.84
N PRO A 295 -10.82 9.91 7.96
CA PRO A 295 -11.42 8.69 8.49
C PRO A 295 -11.04 7.47 7.66
N VAL A 296 -10.88 6.31 8.31
CA VAL A 296 -10.69 5.02 7.65
C VAL A 296 -11.69 4.03 8.25
N ALA A 297 -12.49 3.38 7.40
CA ALA A 297 -13.44 2.37 7.82
C ALA A 297 -12.75 1.03 8.01
N VAL A 298 -12.86 0.43 9.21
CA VAL A 298 -12.36 -0.92 9.48
C VAL A 298 -13.40 -1.93 9.05
N THR A 299 -13.04 -2.85 8.16
CA THR A 299 -13.92 -3.90 7.68
C THR A 299 -13.42 -5.31 7.94
N PHE A 300 -14.32 -6.25 8.21
CA PHE A 300 -14.02 -7.66 8.37
C PHE A 300 -15.30 -8.50 8.26
N PRO A 301 -15.21 -9.82 8.04
CA PRO A 301 -16.39 -10.67 7.89
C PRO A 301 -17.36 -10.53 9.07
N GLY A 302 -16.85 -10.39 10.29
CA GLY A 302 -17.64 -10.37 11.52
C GLY A 302 -17.54 -11.69 12.25
N LEU A 303 -18.52 -11.95 13.13
CA LEU A 303 -18.65 -13.22 13.84
C LEU A 303 -19.98 -13.87 13.48
N HIS A 304 -19.96 -15.14 13.09
CA HIS A 304 -21.17 -15.94 12.91
C HIS A 304 -21.70 -16.39 14.28
N HIS A 305 -22.92 -15.95 14.62
CA HIS A 305 -23.62 -16.31 15.87
C HIS A 305 -22.75 -16.18 17.15
N PRO A 306 -22.16 -14.99 17.42
CA PRO A 306 -21.26 -14.84 18.56
C PRO A 306 -22.01 -14.87 19.88
N ARG A 307 -21.32 -15.35 20.92
CA ARG A 307 -21.69 -15.08 22.29
C ARG A 307 -21.29 -13.66 22.70
N PHE A 308 -21.95 -13.12 23.71
CA PHE A 308 -21.70 -11.75 24.18
C PHE A 308 -20.25 -11.52 24.66
N ASP A 309 -19.63 -12.52 25.30
CA ASP A 309 -18.20 -12.46 25.69
C ASP A 309 -17.28 -12.26 24.49
N GLN A 310 -17.60 -12.88 23.36
CA GLN A 310 -16.82 -12.76 22.11
C GLN A 310 -17.01 -11.38 21.49
N VAL A 311 -18.24 -10.85 21.45
CA VAL A 311 -18.50 -9.47 20.96
C VAL A 311 -17.77 -8.44 21.81
N ARG A 312 -17.77 -8.61 23.14
CA ARG A 312 -17.07 -7.70 24.06
C ARG A 312 -15.54 -7.76 23.89
N ASN A 313 -14.97 -8.94 23.70
CA ASN A 313 -13.53 -9.08 23.42
C ASN A 313 -13.15 -8.42 22.08
N LEU A 314 -13.95 -8.63 21.04
CA LEU A 314 -13.77 -7.97 19.75
C LEU A 314 -13.87 -6.45 19.86
N ALA A 315 -14.87 -5.93 20.57
CA ALA A 315 -15.02 -4.50 20.82
C ALA A 315 -13.81 -3.90 21.56
N ALA A 316 -13.28 -4.59 22.58
CA ALA A 316 -12.09 -4.14 23.29
C ALA A 316 -10.86 -4.08 22.37
N GLY A 317 -10.65 -5.12 21.55
CA GLY A 317 -9.55 -5.15 20.59
C GLY A 317 -9.68 -4.07 19.51
N LEU A 318 -10.89 -3.84 18.99
CA LEU A 318 -11.16 -2.78 18.02
C LEU A 318 -10.90 -1.39 18.62
N ALA A 319 -11.38 -1.11 19.84
CA ALA A 319 -11.18 0.16 20.52
C ALA A 319 -9.69 0.50 20.70
N GLU A 320 -8.87 -0.47 21.11
CA GLU A 320 -7.41 -0.30 21.21
C GLU A 320 -6.72 -0.22 19.84
N GLY A 321 -7.30 -0.88 18.83
CA GLY A 321 -6.82 -0.84 17.45
C GLY A 321 -7.01 0.53 16.79
N VAL A 322 -8.18 1.13 16.97
CA VAL A 322 -8.58 2.42 16.35
C VAL A 322 -8.12 3.65 17.14
N ARG A 323 -7.36 3.47 18.22
CA ARG A 323 -6.79 4.56 19.02
C ARG A 323 -6.10 5.66 18.19
N PRO A 324 -5.35 5.37 17.10
CA PRO A 324 -4.80 6.41 16.22
C PRO A 324 -5.84 7.33 15.56
N LEU A 325 -7.04 6.83 15.27
CA LEU A 325 -8.16 7.66 14.80
C LEU A 325 -8.70 8.52 15.94
N VAL A 326 -8.84 7.92 17.13
CA VAL A 326 -9.36 8.58 18.32
C VAL A 326 -8.50 9.78 18.74
N GLU A 327 -7.18 9.59 18.77
CA GLU A 327 -6.18 10.61 19.09
C GLU A 327 -6.21 11.80 18.12
N ARG A 328 -6.70 11.58 16.89
CA ARG A 328 -6.85 12.59 15.84
C ARG A 328 -8.26 13.20 15.81
N GLY A 329 -9.17 12.74 16.67
CA GLY A 329 -10.57 13.19 16.68
C GLY A 329 -11.39 12.72 15.48
N LEU A 330 -10.96 11.64 14.81
CA LEU A 330 -11.62 11.09 13.63
C LEU A 330 -12.68 10.04 14.02
N PRO A 331 -13.84 10.00 13.33
CA PRO A 331 -14.89 9.05 13.63
C PRO A 331 -14.43 7.60 13.45
N VAL A 332 -14.95 6.72 14.32
CA VAL A 332 -14.72 5.27 14.23
C VAL A 332 -15.81 4.66 13.36
N ILE A 333 -15.42 4.12 12.21
CA ILE A 333 -16.33 3.52 11.24
C ILE A 333 -16.00 2.03 11.13
N ILE A 334 -16.97 1.17 11.44
CA ILE A 334 -16.85 -0.29 11.37
C ILE A 334 -17.84 -0.80 10.31
N VAL A 335 -17.36 -1.62 9.39
CA VAL A 335 -18.19 -2.21 8.33
C VAL A 335 -18.04 -3.72 8.33
N LEU A 336 -19.12 -4.48 8.48
CA LEU A 336 -19.03 -5.94 8.63
C LEU A 336 -20.02 -6.68 7.74
N GLU A 337 -19.69 -7.93 7.40
CA GLU A 337 -20.58 -8.78 6.60
C GLU A 337 -21.71 -9.39 7.45
N GLU A 338 -21.39 -9.79 8.67
CA GLU A 338 -22.35 -10.40 9.59
C GLU A 338 -23.29 -9.38 10.25
N ASN A 339 -24.53 -9.78 10.52
CA ASN A 339 -25.55 -8.93 11.14
C ASN A 339 -25.36 -8.80 12.67
N ILE A 340 -24.28 -8.13 13.08
CA ILE A 340 -23.97 -7.85 14.49
C ILE A 340 -23.64 -6.38 14.75
N GLY A 341 -23.87 -5.48 13.79
CA GLY A 341 -23.42 -4.09 13.83
C GLY A 341 -23.97 -3.32 15.03
N SER A 342 -25.25 -3.52 15.35
CA SER A 342 -25.88 -2.89 16.52
C SER A 342 -25.24 -3.30 17.86
N VAL A 343 -25.07 -4.61 18.09
CA VAL A 343 -24.52 -5.13 19.36
C VAL A 343 -23.03 -4.77 19.49
N LEU A 344 -22.29 -4.82 18.38
CA LEU A 344 -20.89 -4.42 18.34
C LEU A 344 -20.73 -2.93 18.62
N GLY A 345 -21.53 -2.06 17.99
CA GLY A 345 -21.49 -0.62 18.19
C GLY A 345 -21.75 -0.22 19.65
N HIS A 346 -22.76 -0.82 20.28
CA HIS A 346 -23.02 -0.62 21.72
C HIS A 346 -21.89 -1.14 22.60
N SER A 347 -21.25 -2.26 22.24
CA SER A 347 -20.13 -2.78 23.02
C SER A 347 -18.90 -1.88 22.88
N LEU A 348 -18.64 -1.39 21.67
CA LEU A 348 -17.52 -0.52 21.34
C LEU A 348 -17.61 0.84 22.04
N SER A 349 -18.82 1.42 22.14
CA SER A 349 -19.02 2.70 22.83
C SER A 349 -18.65 2.66 24.32
N THR A 350 -18.65 1.48 24.95
CA THR A 350 -18.21 1.33 26.35
C THR A 350 -16.70 1.44 26.55
N PHE A 351 -15.90 1.28 25.48
CA PHE A 351 -14.44 1.35 25.52
C PHE A 351 -13.88 2.65 24.95
N LEU A 352 -14.70 3.42 24.23
CA LEU A 352 -14.33 4.71 23.64
C LEU A 352 -14.72 5.86 24.57
N PRO A 353 -14.21 7.09 24.34
CA PRO A 353 -14.63 8.26 25.11
C PRO A 353 -16.16 8.42 25.11
N PRO A 354 -16.74 9.04 26.16
CA PRO A 354 -18.16 9.35 26.18
C PRO A 354 -18.56 10.15 24.94
N ASP A 355 -19.69 9.77 24.36
CA ASP A 355 -20.29 10.37 23.17
C ASP A 355 -19.39 10.40 21.91
N TYR A 356 -18.43 9.47 21.80
CA TYR A 356 -17.51 9.42 20.66
C TYR A 356 -18.22 9.02 19.36
N PRO A 357 -17.91 9.67 18.21
CA PRO A 357 -18.57 9.37 16.95
C PRO A 357 -18.26 7.95 16.44
N ILE A 358 -19.28 7.07 16.46
CA ILE A 358 -19.20 5.68 16.02
C ILE A 358 -20.27 5.40 14.97
N ILE A 359 -19.84 4.76 13.88
CA ILE A 359 -20.73 4.23 12.85
C ILE A 359 -20.42 2.73 12.71
N CYS A 360 -21.39 1.86 12.96
CA CYS A 360 -21.27 0.44 12.60
C CYS A 360 -22.33 0.08 11.56
N ILE A 361 -21.88 -0.40 10.41
CA ILE A 361 -22.73 -0.82 9.29
C ILE A 361 -22.51 -2.32 9.08
N ASP A 362 -23.58 -3.09 9.02
CA ASP A 362 -23.50 -4.53 8.74
C ASP A 362 -24.09 -4.93 7.39
N GLN A 363 -23.89 -6.20 7.03
CA GLN A 363 -24.31 -6.81 5.76
C GLN A 363 -23.62 -6.23 4.52
N ILE A 364 -22.40 -5.72 4.68
CA ILE A 364 -21.59 -5.18 3.59
C ILE A 364 -20.32 -6.01 3.43
N ARG A 365 -20.15 -6.59 2.24
CA ARG A 365 -18.89 -7.23 1.82
C ARG A 365 -17.97 -6.18 1.23
N SER A 366 -16.74 -6.14 1.71
CA SER A 366 -15.72 -5.21 1.24
C SER A 366 -14.32 -5.74 1.54
N GLN A 367 -13.32 -5.11 0.95
CA GLN A 367 -11.92 -5.46 1.07
C GLN A 367 -11.05 -4.21 1.28
N THR A 368 -9.77 -4.42 1.61
CA THR A 368 -8.81 -3.31 1.70
C THR A 368 -8.63 -2.64 0.34
N GLY A 369 -8.76 -1.32 0.32
CA GLY A 369 -8.65 -0.48 -0.87
C GLY A 369 -9.98 -0.03 -1.44
N ASP A 370 -11.10 -0.59 -0.95
CA ASP A 370 -12.45 -0.12 -1.29
C ASP A 370 -12.73 1.26 -0.67
N TYR A 371 -13.70 1.97 -1.22
CA TYR A 371 -14.21 3.22 -0.68
C TYR A 371 -15.72 3.10 -0.41
N ILE A 372 -16.16 3.69 0.69
CA ILE A 372 -17.56 3.76 1.08
C ILE A 372 -18.05 5.21 1.18
N ASP A 373 -19.21 5.46 0.58
CA ASP A 373 -20.02 6.66 0.78
C ASP A 373 -21.13 6.35 1.80
N ILE A 374 -21.25 7.16 2.84
CA ILE A 374 -22.27 6.99 3.89
C ILE A 374 -23.21 8.18 3.83
N GLY A 375 -24.40 7.96 3.28
CA GLY A 375 -25.45 8.97 3.16
C GLY A 375 -26.07 9.37 4.51
N ALA A 376 -26.83 10.45 4.51
CA ALA A 376 -27.63 10.82 5.67
C ALA A 376 -28.70 9.74 5.95
N PRO A 377 -29.07 9.50 7.22
CA PRO A 377 -30.14 8.56 7.54
C PRO A 377 -31.46 9.03 6.91
N MET A 378 -32.13 8.12 6.21
CA MET A 378 -33.47 8.34 5.67
C MET A 378 -34.46 8.01 6.78
N TYR A 379 -34.98 9.04 7.46
CA TYR A 379 -36.02 8.90 8.49
C TYR A 379 -37.42 8.87 7.89
#